data_AF-A0A6N8YDA0-F1
#
_entry.id   AF-A0A6N8YDA0-F1
#
_cell.length_a   1.000
_cell.length_b   1.000
_cell.length_c   1.000
_cell.angle_alpha   90.00
_cell.angle_beta   90.00
_cell.angle_gamma   90.00
#
_symmetry.space_group_name_H-M   'P 1'
#
loop_
_entity.id
_entity.type
_entity.pdbx_description
1 polymer ?
#
loop_
_entity_poly.entity_id
_entity_poly.type
_entity_poly.pdbx_seq_one_letter_code
_entity_poly.pdbx_strand_id
1 'polypeptide(L)'
;MTRTTRSKYDFTLETRGRSVVDDEVVDALYEAGCDDAGIGRFLGVHYLEFNREAGSYCEAVRTAIEDVQSVPGVSVTRVVNEDTSAGDAFTAAVNAALSSPARCPDVPGTQEQTELRRIWEMATKTPSDSVSGAAS
;
A
#
# COMPACT_ATOMS: atom_id res chain seq x y z
N MET A 1 -1.97 -9.25 -34.55
CA MET A 1 -2.14 -8.29 -33.44
C MET A 1 -3.31 -8.76 -32.61
N THR A 2 -3.07 -9.37 -31.45
CA THR A 2 -4.16 -9.73 -30.53
C THR A 2 -4.72 -8.44 -29.95
N ARG A 3 -6.00 -8.17 -30.20
CA ARG A 3 -6.69 -7.03 -29.60
C ARG A 3 -6.95 -7.39 -28.13
N THR A 4 -6.19 -6.81 -27.20
CA THR A 4 -6.49 -6.94 -25.76
C THR A 4 -7.82 -6.26 -25.50
N THR A 5 -8.84 -7.03 -25.14
CA THR A 5 -10.13 -6.47 -24.73
C THR A 5 -9.93 -5.78 -23.39
N ARG A 6 -10.26 -4.48 -23.30
CA ARG A 6 -10.31 -3.74 -22.04
C ARG A 6 -11.73 -3.77 -21.49
N SER A 7 -11.86 -3.91 -20.19
CA SER A 7 -13.11 -3.88 -19.44
C SER A 7 -13.05 -2.83 -18.34
N LYS A 8 -14.21 -2.34 -17.90
CA LYS A 8 -14.33 -1.49 -16.71
C LYS A 8 -14.40 -2.35 -15.45
N TYR A 9 -13.71 -1.91 -14.42
CA TYR A 9 -13.66 -2.56 -13.12
C TYR A 9 -13.97 -1.55 -12.03
N ASP A 10 -14.94 -1.90 -11.18
CA ASP A 10 -15.36 -1.10 -10.04
C ASP A 10 -14.74 -1.63 -8.76
N PHE A 11 -14.07 -0.77 -8.00
CA PHE A 11 -13.48 -1.10 -6.69
C PHE A 11 -13.16 0.16 -5.91
N THR A 12 -12.98 0.00 -4.59
CA THR A 12 -12.66 1.11 -3.69
C THR A 12 -11.31 0.92 -3.03
N LEU A 13 -10.48 1.96 -3.03
CA LEU A 13 -9.24 2.03 -2.26
C LEU A 13 -9.45 2.87 -1.01
N GLU A 14 -9.13 2.32 0.16
CA GLU A 14 -9.07 3.10 1.39
C GLU A 14 -7.64 3.57 1.64
N THR A 15 -7.50 4.81 2.06
CA THR A 15 -6.21 5.47 2.23
C THR A 15 -6.00 6.00 3.63
N ARG A 16 -4.73 6.26 3.97
CA ARG A 16 -4.28 6.96 5.16
C ARG A 16 -3.20 7.98 4.81
N GLY A 17 -2.89 8.83 5.78
CA GLY A 17 -1.89 9.89 5.64
C GLY A 17 -2.56 11.25 5.42
N ARG A 18 -2.15 11.96 4.38
CA ARG A 18 -2.79 13.21 3.95
C ARG A 18 -4.25 12.95 3.60
N SER A 19 -5.07 13.95 3.86
CA SER A 19 -6.49 13.91 3.57
C SER A 19 -6.70 14.03 2.07
N VAL A 20 -7.31 13.00 1.45
CA VAL A 20 -7.55 12.99 0.00
C VAL A 20 -8.61 13.98 -0.45
N VAL A 21 -9.36 14.57 0.48
CA VAL A 21 -10.37 15.60 0.19
C VAL A 21 -9.82 17.03 0.29
N ASP A 22 -8.52 17.17 0.56
CA ASP A 22 -7.86 18.47 0.51
C ASP A 22 -7.60 18.83 -0.96
N ASP A 23 -7.94 20.04 -1.40
CA ASP A 23 -7.89 20.46 -2.81
C ASP A 23 -6.55 20.15 -3.48
N GLU A 24 -5.42 20.46 -2.82
CA GLU A 24 -4.08 20.17 -3.33
C GLU A 24 -3.82 18.66 -3.56
N VAL A 25 -4.42 17.81 -2.72
CA VAL A 25 -4.27 16.35 -2.83
C VAL A 25 -5.19 15.81 -3.92
N VAL A 26 -6.40 16.37 -4.05
CA VAL A 26 -7.33 16.06 -5.15
C VAL A 26 -6.68 16.36 -6.50
N ASP A 27 -6.10 17.56 -6.65
CA ASP A 27 -5.40 17.96 -7.89
C ASP A 27 -4.23 17.02 -8.19
N ALA A 28 -3.41 16.70 -7.18
CA ALA A 28 -2.29 15.77 -7.34
C ALA A 28 -2.74 14.34 -7.71
N LEU A 29 -3.85 13.86 -7.15
CA LEU A 29 -4.43 12.55 -7.50
C LEU A 29 -4.97 12.55 -8.93
N TYR A 30 -5.62 13.64 -9.35
CA TYR A 30 -6.08 13.80 -10.73
C TYR A 30 -4.90 13.78 -11.71
N GLU A 31 -3.84 14.55 -11.44
CA GLU A 31 -2.61 14.57 -12.25
C GLU A 31 -1.88 13.22 -12.27
N ALA A 32 -2.00 12.43 -11.20
CA ALA A 32 -1.44 11.09 -11.10
C ALA A 32 -2.22 10.02 -11.89
N GLY A 33 -3.35 10.36 -12.52
CA GLY A 33 -4.17 9.42 -13.29
C GLY A 33 -5.30 8.76 -12.50
N CYS A 34 -5.74 9.38 -11.40
CA CYS A 34 -6.96 8.99 -10.68
C CYS A 34 -8.19 9.80 -11.14
N ASP A 35 -8.24 10.24 -12.39
CA ASP A 35 -9.36 11.00 -12.97
C ASP A 35 -10.65 10.16 -13.12
N ASP A 36 -10.52 8.84 -12.99
CA ASP A 36 -11.57 7.85 -13.00
C ASP A 36 -12.08 7.46 -11.60
N ALA A 37 -11.70 8.24 -10.57
CA ALA A 37 -12.04 7.98 -9.18
C ALA A 37 -12.96 9.05 -8.56
N GLY A 38 -14.00 8.59 -7.88
CA GLY A 38 -14.75 9.40 -6.92
C GLY A 38 -13.99 9.48 -5.59
N ILE A 39 -13.64 10.69 -5.16
CA ILE A 39 -12.88 10.91 -3.92
C ILE A 39 -13.83 11.29 -2.78
N GLY A 40 -13.63 10.68 -1.60
CA GLY A 40 -14.46 10.98 -0.45
C GLY A 40 -13.85 10.64 0.91
N ARG A 41 -14.62 10.96 1.95
CA ARG A 41 -14.32 10.62 3.34
C ARG A 41 -15.59 10.23 4.07
N PHE A 42 -15.60 9.04 4.67
CA PHE A 42 -16.73 8.54 5.44
C PHE A 42 -16.28 8.04 6.80
N LEU A 43 -16.90 8.54 7.87
CA LEU A 43 -16.57 8.21 9.27
C LEU A 43 -15.07 8.28 9.60
N GLY A 44 -14.37 9.24 9.01
CA GLY A 44 -12.93 9.43 9.23
C GLY A 44 -12.02 8.60 8.32
N VAL A 45 -12.57 7.68 7.52
CA VAL A 45 -11.84 6.89 6.52
C VAL A 45 -11.88 7.62 5.18
N HIS A 46 -10.70 7.85 4.60
CA HIS A 46 -10.52 8.40 3.27
C HIS A 46 -10.60 7.29 2.23
N TYR A 47 -11.30 7.52 1.12
CA TYR A 47 -11.47 6.51 0.08
C TYR A 47 -11.49 7.12 -1.33
N LEU A 48 -11.15 6.28 -2.30
CA LEU A 48 -11.27 6.52 -3.73
C LEU A 48 -12.06 5.37 -4.36
N GLU A 49 -13.18 5.68 -4.98
CA GLU A 49 -14.06 4.74 -5.69
C GLU A 49 -13.75 4.79 -7.19
N PHE A 50 -13.14 3.74 -7.74
CA PHE A 50 -12.66 3.69 -9.12
C PHE A 50 -13.65 3.04 -10.08
N ASN A 51 -13.72 3.56 -11.31
CA ASN A 51 -14.29 2.90 -12.49
C ASN A 51 -13.20 2.72 -13.57
N ARG A 52 -12.20 1.88 -13.30
CA ARG A 52 -10.94 1.81 -14.05
C ARG A 52 -11.04 0.89 -15.26
N GLU A 53 -10.65 1.38 -16.43
CA GLU A 53 -10.52 0.56 -17.64
C GLU A 53 -9.16 -0.14 -17.72
N ALA A 54 -9.15 -1.46 -17.79
CA ALA A 54 -7.90 -2.24 -17.92
C ALA A 54 -8.12 -3.55 -18.68
N GLY A 55 -7.03 -4.24 -19.04
CA GLY A 55 -7.11 -5.59 -19.63
C GLY A 55 -7.47 -6.68 -18.62
N SER A 56 -7.35 -6.38 -17.33
CA SER A 56 -7.76 -7.28 -16.24
C SER A 56 -8.03 -6.52 -14.94
N TYR A 57 -8.79 -7.13 -14.03
CA TYR A 57 -9.02 -6.58 -12.69
C TYR A 57 -7.71 -6.35 -11.91
N CYS A 58 -6.77 -7.30 -11.99
CA CYS A 58 -5.47 -7.18 -11.32
C CYS A 58 -4.67 -5.97 -11.84
N GLU A 59 -4.71 -5.72 -13.15
CA GLU A 59 -4.07 -4.55 -13.76
C GLU A 59 -4.74 -3.24 -13.32
N ALA A 60 -6.07 -3.21 -13.27
CA ALA A 60 -6.83 -2.06 -12.80
C ALA A 60 -6.45 -1.68 -11.36
N VAL A 61 -6.51 -2.65 -10.44
CA VAL A 61 -6.16 -2.43 -9.02
C VAL A 61 -4.69 -2.06 -8.86
N ARG A 62 -3.77 -2.75 -9.54
CA ARG A 62 -2.33 -2.46 -9.44
C ARG A 62 -2.01 -1.04 -9.88
N THR A 63 -2.51 -0.62 -11.04
CA THR A 63 -2.26 0.73 -11.56
C THR A 63 -2.87 1.80 -10.66
N ALA A 64 -4.11 1.60 -10.18
CA ALA A 64 -4.72 2.53 -9.23
C ALA A 64 -3.91 2.67 -7.93
N ILE A 65 -3.37 1.56 -7.40
CA ILE A 65 -2.49 1.58 -6.23
C ILE A 65 -1.18 2.33 -6.53
N GLU A 66 -0.60 2.17 -7.72
CA GLU A 66 0.61 2.89 -8.14
C GLU A 66 0.36 4.40 -8.24
N ASP A 67 -0.74 4.80 -8.90
CA ASP A 67 -1.14 6.19 -9.09
C ASP A 67 -1.36 6.89 -7.74
N VAL A 68 -2.18 6.31 -6.85
CA VAL A 68 -2.47 6.88 -5.53
C VAL A 68 -1.21 7.03 -4.67
N GLN A 69 -0.30 6.06 -4.73
CA GLN A 69 0.92 6.09 -3.92
C GLN A 69 2.03 6.95 -4.53
N SER A 70 1.89 7.38 -5.79
CA SER A 70 2.78 8.38 -6.38
C SER A 70 2.59 9.76 -5.74
N VAL A 71 1.40 10.03 -5.17
CA VAL A 71 1.09 11.27 -4.46
C VAL A 71 1.72 11.25 -3.07
N PRO A 72 2.63 12.20 -2.75
CA PRO A 72 3.35 12.20 -1.49
C PRO A 72 2.42 12.31 -0.27
N GLY A 73 2.64 11.42 0.69
CA GLY A 73 1.90 11.40 1.95
C GLY A 73 0.54 10.72 1.88
N VAL A 74 0.15 10.12 0.74
CA VAL A 74 -1.04 9.26 0.64
C VAL A 74 -0.57 7.80 0.59
N SER A 75 -1.24 6.92 1.33
CA SER A 75 -0.91 5.49 1.34
C SER A 75 -2.18 4.65 1.31
N VAL A 76 -2.24 3.70 0.38
CA VAL A 76 -3.35 2.74 0.28
C VAL A 76 -3.22 1.71 1.40
N THR A 77 -4.33 1.40 2.05
CA THR A 77 -4.39 0.46 3.17
C THR A 77 -5.29 -0.73 2.92
N ARG A 78 -6.29 -0.59 2.05
CA ARG A 78 -7.23 -1.65 1.73
C ARG A 78 -7.80 -1.46 0.33
N VAL A 79 -8.04 -2.57 -0.34
CA VAL A 79 -8.85 -2.70 -1.54
C VAL A 79 -10.16 -3.36 -1.14
N VAL A 80 -11.27 -2.77 -1.53
CA VAL A 80 -12.62 -3.31 -1.37
C VAL A 80 -13.18 -3.58 -2.75
N ASN A 81 -13.58 -4.82 -2.99
CA ASN A 81 -14.27 -5.23 -4.20
C ASN A 81 -15.68 -5.67 -3.82
N GLU A 82 -16.69 -5.03 -4.40
CA GLU A 82 -18.09 -5.40 -4.17
C GLU A 82 -18.52 -6.57 -5.08
N ASP A 83 -17.80 -6.80 -6.19
CA ASP A 83 -18.02 -7.91 -7.09
C ASP A 83 -17.24 -9.16 -6.62
N THR A 84 -18.00 -10.09 -6.02
CA THR A 84 -17.47 -11.34 -5.43
C THR A 84 -17.07 -12.42 -6.43
N SER A 85 -17.23 -12.19 -7.75
CA SER A 85 -16.85 -13.15 -8.78
C SER A 85 -15.41 -12.89 -9.27
N ALA A 86 -14.54 -13.92 -9.18
CA ALA A 86 -13.13 -13.93 -9.59
C ALA A 86 -12.13 -12.98 -8.85
N GLY A 87 -12.57 -11.84 -8.32
CA GLY A 87 -11.68 -10.84 -7.69
C GLY A 87 -11.26 -11.13 -6.25
N ASP A 88 -11.89 -12.09 -5.58
CA ASP A 88 -11.81 -12.26 -4.12
C ASP A 88 -10.41 -12.72 -3.63
N ALA A 89 -9.83 -13.75 -4.26
CA ALA A 89 -8.51 -14.25 -3.88
C ALA A 89 -7.38 -13.23 -4.14
N PHE A 90 -7.45 -12.49 -5.25
CA PHE A 90 -6.48 -11.44 -5.55
C PHE A 90 -6.61 -10.27 -4.57
N THR A 91 -7.85 -9.82 -4.32
CA THR A 91 -8.12 -8.73 -3.36
C THR A 91 -7.64 -9.10 -1.96
N ALA A 92 -7.88 -10.35 -1.51
CA ALA A 92 -7.37 -10.85 -0.24
C ALA A 92 -5.84 -10.85 -0.18
N ALA A 93 -5.16 -11.27 -1.26
CA ALA A 93 -3.70 -11.25 -1.32
C ALA A 93 -3.13 -9.82 -1.28
N VAL A 94 -3.72 -8.88 -2.01
CA VAL A 94 -3.33 -7.46 -1.95
C VAL A 94 -3.55 -6.91 -0.55
N ASN A 95 -4.70 -7.16 0.07
CA ASN A 95 -4.98 -6.70 1.43
C ASN A 95 -4.03 -7.31 2.47
N ALA A 96 -3.64 -8.58 2.32
CA ALA A 96 -2.63 -9.20 3.17
C ALA A 96 -1.24 -8.54 3.00
N ALA A 97 -0.89 -8.16 1.77
CA ALA A 97 0.34 -7.43 1.49
C ALA A 97 0.32 -6.00 2.06
N LEU A 98 -0.80 -5.28 1.93
CA LEU A 98 -0.99 -3.93 2.50
C LEU A 98 -1.04 -3.94 4.03
N SER A 99 -1.49 -5.04 4.64
CA SER A 99 -1.58 -5.20 6.10
C SER A 99 -0.27 -5.67 6.75
N SER A 100 0.72 -6.11 5.96
CA SER A 100 1.99 -6.59 6.50
C SER A 100 2.86 -5.42 6.99
N PRO A 101 3.39 -5.47 8.24
CA PRO A 101 4.22 -4.41 8.81
C PRO A 101 5.59 -4.24 8.13
N ALA A 102 5.90 -5.04 7.11
CA ALA A 102 7.13 -4.95 6.33
C ALA A 102 7.15 -3.78 5.33
N ARG A 103 6.05 -3.03 5.19
CA ARG A 103 6.02 -1.82 4.36
C ARG A 103 6.13 -0.60 5.26
N CYS A 104 7.37 -0.23 5.55
CA CYS A 104 7.72 1.05 6.16
C CYS A 104 7.40 2.17 5.15
N PRO A 105 6.42 3.06 5.38
CA PRO A 105 6.52 4.39 4.79
C PRO A 105 7.64 5.12 5.54
N ASP A 106 8.57 5.72 4.81
CA ASP A 106 9.50 6.71 5.34
C ASP A 106 8.71 7.82 6.06
N VAL A 107 8.51 7.66 7.36
CA VAL A 107 8.12 8.74 8.28
C VAL A 107 9.39 9.13 9.05
N PRO A 108 9.94 10.33 8.84
CA PRO A 108 11.08 10.78 9.59
C PRO A 108 10.67 11.01 11.05
N GLY A 109 11.08 10.08 11.91
CA GLY A 109 11.32 10.32 13.33
C GLY A 109 10.15 10.08 14.29
N THR A 110 10.15 8.90 14.91
CA THR A 110 9.70 8.74 16.31
C THR A 110 10.33 7.50 16.95
N GLN A 111 10.58 7.57 18.26
CA GLN A 111 11.49 6.74 19.08
C GLN A 111 11.40 5.20 18.95
N GLU A 112 10.36 4.61 18.36
CA GLU A 112 10.21 3.16 18.19
C GLU A 112 11.25 2.53 17.25
N GLN A 113 11.72 3.26 16.23
CA GLN A 113 12.74 2.79 15.29
C GLN A 113 14.09 2.54 15.98
N THR A 114 14.43 3.32 17.02
CA THR A 114 15.69 3.17 17.75
C THR A 114 15.71 1.90 18.60
N GLU A 115 14.57 1.55 19.21
CA GLU A 115 14.42 0.33 20.02
C GLU A 115 14.44 -0.92 19.13
N LEU A 116 13.72 -0.90 18.00
CA LEU A 116 13.73 -2.02 17.05
C LEU A 116 15.09 -2.24 16.38
N ARG A 117 15.83 -1.15 16.08
CA ARG A 117 17.21 -1.24 15.58
C ARG A 117 18.16 -1.87 16.60
N ARG A 118 17.99 -1.59 17.90
CA ARG A 118 18.78 -2.23 18.97
C ARG A 118 18.47 -3.71 19.10
N ILE A 119 17.19 -4.09 19.06
CA ILE A 119 16.77 -5.50 19.14
C ILE A 119 17.31 -6.29 17.94
N TRP A 120 17.26 -5.71 16.74
CA TRP A 120 17.84 -6.31 15.54
C TRP A 120 19.37 -6.45 15.62
N GLU A 121 20.11 -5.40 16.01
CA GLU A 121 21.58 -5.45 16.16
C GLU A 121 22.02 -6.50 17.20
N MET A 122 21.26 -6.67 18.29
CA MET A 122 21.49 -7.74 19.27
C MET A 122 21.24 -9.14 18.71
N ALA A 123 20.20 -9.31 17.89
CA ALA A 123 19.84 -10.60 17.30
C ALA A 123 20.79 -11.02 16.18
N THR A 124 21.36 -10.07 15.43
CA THR A 124 22.25 -10.37 14.28
C THR A 124 23.72 -10.51 14.63
N LYS A 125 24.13 -10.13 15.86
CA LYS A 125 25.50 -10.41 16.31
C LYS A 125 25.58 -11.86 16.76
N THR A 126 25.81 -12.76 15.81
CA THR A 126 26.20 -14.14 16.15
C THR A 126 27.50 -14.11 16.95
N PRO A 127 27.60 -14.90 18.04
CA PRO A 127 28.86 -15.10 18.72
C PRO A 127 29.74 -15.96 17.81
N SER A 128 30.53 -15.33 16.96
CA SER A 128 31.62 -16.02 16.27
C SER A 128 32.78 -16.20 17.26
N ASP A 129 32.75 -17.38 17.88
CA ASP A 129 33.89 -18.23 18.25
C ASP A 129 35.12 -17.67 19.00
N SER A 130 35.18 -18.09 20.28
CA SER A 130 36.17 -19.04 20.80
C SER A 130 37.67 -18.68 20.79
N VAL A 131 38.24 -18.41 21.97
CA VAL A 131 39.52 -19.00 22.46
C VAL A 131 39.46 -19.03 24.01
N SER A 132 39.19 -20.17 24.66
CA SER A 132 40.12 -21.23 25.09
C SER A 132 41.10 -20.83 26.22
N GLY A 133 41.06 -21.62 27.30
CA GLY A 133 42.23 -22.00 28.10
C GLY A 133 42.69 -21.10 29.24
N ALA A 134 42.46 -21.55 30.49
CA ALA A 134 43.52 -21.69 31.49
C ALA A 134 42.99 -22.46 32.71
N ALA A 135 43.27 -23.76 32.72
CA ALA A 135 43.43 -24.51 33.96
C ALA A 135 44.88 -24.34 34.41
N SER A 136 45.09 -23.92 35.66
CA SER A 136 46.13 -24.37 36.61
C SER A 136 45.93 -23.64 37.92
#